data_AF-A0A433J3J3-F1
#
_entry.id   AF-A0A433J3J3-F1
#
_cell.length_a   1.000
_cell.length_b   1.000
_cell.length_c   1.000
_cell.angle_alpha   90.00
_cell.angle_beta   90.00
_cell.angle_gamma   90.00
#
_symmetry.space_group_name_H-M   'P 1'
#
loop_
_entity.id
_entity.type
_entity.pdbx_description
1 polymer ?
#
loop_
_entity_poly.entity_id
_entity_poly.type
_entity_poly.pdbx_seq_one_letter_code
_entity_poly.pdbx_strand_id
1 'polypeptide(L)'
;MINVENTRRLVMALAMSSTLTACAMTAQQCDPALVNNVLAAANCNILGGFDAHLQTARAEVEALRAELAATQTKAAGMDREAQLLAGNRDALQRKMTSEKRDLDRLQLKLAGMRVEGDKARAKLAALQEQLKVAETKLSGMDKSNVTAEEIAALEADIAARKEAVTRLSGRALQE
;
A
#
# COMPACT_ATOMS: atom_id res chain seq x y z
N MET A 1 -5.86 -69.16 -11.47
CA MET A 1 -5.54 -68.04 -12.38
C MET A 1 -6.70 -67.87 -13.33
N ILE A 2 -7.59 -66.93 -13.05
CA ILE A 2 -8.79 -66.69 -13.87
C ILE A 2 -8.38 -65.74 -15.01
N ASN A 3 -8.61 -66.17 -16.24
CA ASN A 3 -8.10 -65.55 -17.45
C ASN A 3 -8.84 -64.22 -17.73
N VAL A 4 -8.16 -63.10 -17.46
CA VAL A 4 -8.69 -61.71 -17.46
C VAL A 4 -9.25 -61.27 -18.81
N GLU A 5 -8.89 -61.97 -19.89
CA GLU A 5 -9.33 -61.64 -21.24
C GLU A 5 -10.76 -62.12 -21.54
N ASN A 6 -11.20 -63.20 -20.89
CA ASN A 6 -12.53 -63.78 -21.11
C ASN A 6 -13.63 -63.04 -20.33
N THR A 7 -13.30 -62.49 -19.16
CA THR A 7 -14.20 -61.62 -18.38
C THR A 7 -14.44 -60.28 -19.07
N ARG A 8 -13.45 -59.75 -19.80
CA ARG A 8 -13.58 -58.48 -20.51
C ARG A 8 -14.52 -58.57 -21.72
N ARG A 9 -14.53 -59.70 -22.42
CA ARG A 9 -15.47 -59.98 -23.52
C ARG A 9 -16.89 -60.25 -23.02
N LEU A 10 -17.03 -60.93 -21.88
CA LEU A 10 -18.35 -61.17 -21.26
C LEU A 10 -19.01 -59.87 -20.75
N VAL A 11 -18.22 -58.97 -20.15
CA VAL A 11 -18.70 -57.65 -19.67
C VAL A 11 -19.05 -56.72 -20.84
N MET A 12 -18.30 -56.76 -21.96
CA MET A 12 -18.69 -56.01 -23.17
C MET A 12 -19.94 -56.57 -23.85
N ALA A 13 -20.13 -57.90 -23.86
CA ALA A 13 -21.34 -58.52 -24.42
C ALA A 13 -22.60 -58.24 -23.59
N LEU A 14 -22.47 -58.14 -22.25
CA LEU A 14 -23.56 -57.75 -21.34
C LEU A 14 -23.86 -56.24 -21.39
N ALA A 15 -22.91 -55.40 -21.82
CA ALA A 15 -23.13 -53.96 -22.00
C ALA A 15 -23.84 -53.60 -23.33
N MET A 16 -23.89 -54.52 -24.30
CA MET A 16 -24.55 -54.30 -25.60
C MET A 16 -25.93 -54.96 -25.75
N SER A 17 -26.37 -55.76 -24.77
CA SER A 17 -27.64 -56.52 -24.84
C SER A 17 -28.78 -55.92 -24.01
N SER A 18 -28.61 -54.72 -23.46
CA SER A 18 -29.67 -53.98 -22.73
C SER A 18 -30.48 -53.01 -23.60
N THR A 19 -30.42 -53.12 -24.92
CA THR A 19 -31.30 -52.39 -25.86
C THR A 19 -32.57 -53.18 -26.16
N LEU A 20 -33.21 -53.74 -25.13
CA LEU A 20 -34.65 -54.00 -25.19
C LEU A 20 -35.33 -52.69 -24.83
N THR A 21 -35.83 -52.01 -25.86
CA THR A 21 -36.67 -50.82 -25.83
C THR A 21 -37.86 -51.00 -24.89
N ALA A 22 -37.64 -50.78 -23.60
CA ALA A 22 -38.54 -49.97 -22.82
C ALA A 22 -38.06 -48.53 -23.01
N CYS A 23 -38.87 -47.69 -23.67
CA CYS A 23 -38.64 -46.26 -23.77
C CYS A 23 -38.64 -45.67 -22.35
N ALA A 24 -37.50 -45.71 -21.66
CA ALA A 24 -37.26 -44.90 -20.48
C ALA A 24 -37.12 -43.46 -20.99
N MET A 25 -38.25 -42.81 -21.22
CA MET A 25 -38.26 -41.40 -21.55
C MET A 25 -37.70 -40.65 -20.34
N THR A 26 -36.56 -39.98 -20.53
CA THR A 26 -36.00 -39.13 -19.49
C THR A 26 -36.90 -37.91 -19.30
N ALA A 27 -36.87 -37.29 -18.12
CA ALA A 27 -37.65 -36.07 -17.84
C ALA A 27 -37.46 -35.00 -18.93
N GLN A 28 -36.25 -34.88 -19.50
CA GLN A 28 -35.93 -33.95 -20.61
C GLN A 28 -36.63 -34.27 -21.94
N GLN A 29 -37.07 -35.50 -22.18
CA GLN A 29 -37.83 -35.87 -23.38
C GLN A 29 -39.34 -35.56 -23.24
N CYS A 30 -39.79 -35.28 -22.02
CA CYS A 30 -41.15 -34.87 -21.71
C CYS A 30 -41.25 -33.36 -21.44
N ASP A 31 -40.54 -32.56 -22.24
CA ASP A 31 -40.74 -31.10 -22.28
C ASP A 31 -41.99 -30.78 -23.13
N PRO A 32 -43.00 -30.07 -22.59
CA PRO A 32 -44.18 -29.65 -23.35
C PRO A 32 -43.88 -28.89 -24.65
N ALA A 33 -42.71 -28.24 -24.74
CA ALA A 33 -42.29 -27.52 -25.95
C ALA A 33 -41.68 -28.44 -27.03
N LEU A 34 -41.21 -29.65 -26.65
CA LEU A 34 -40.54 -30.60 -27.54
C LEU A 34 -41.43 -31.79 -27.93
N VAL A 35 -42.44 -32.11 -27.12
CA VAL A 35 -43.40 -33.17 -27.43
C VAL A 35 -44.35 -32.74 -28.54
N ASN A 36 -44.21 -33.35 -29.72
CA ASN A 36 -44.91 -32.93 -30.94
C ASN A 36 -46.04 -33.88 -31.41
N ASN A 37 -46.35 -34.93 -30.65
CA ASN A 37 -47.40 -35.88 -31.01
C ASN A 37 -48.13 -36.42 -29.77
N VAL A 38 -49.39 -36.82 -29.99
CA VAL A 38 -50.33 -37.21 -28.94
C VAL A 38 -49.91 -38.50 -28.22
N LEU A 39 -49.29 -39.45 -28.93
CA LEU A 39 -48.82 -40.71 -28.36
C LEU A 39 -47.66 -40.48 -27.38
N ALA A 40 -46.70 -39.64 -27.74
CA ALA A 40 -45.59 -39.25 -26.87
C ALA A 40 -46.08 -38.45 -25.66
N ALA A 41 -47.03 -37.52 -25.85
CA ALA A 41 -47.63 -36.76 -24.76
C ALA A 41 -48.40 -37.65 -23.78
N ALA A 42 -49.21 -38.59 -24.27
CA ALA A 42 -49.91 -39.54 -23.43
C ALA A 42 -48.95 -40.41 -22.62
N ASN A 43 -47.85 -40.86 -23.25
CA ASN A 43 -46.85 -41.67 -22.58
C ASN A 43 -46.09 -40.88 -21.50
N CYS A 44 -45.72 -39.62 -21.77
CA CYS A 44 -45.14 -38.69 -20.79
C CYS A 44 -46.09 -38.37 -19.63
N ASN A 45 -47.39 -38.33 -19.87
CA ASN A 45 -48.39 -38.12 -18.82
C ASN A 45 -48.58 -39.38 -17.94
N ILE A 46 -48.71 -40.56 -18.57
CA ILE A 46 -48.93 -41.84 -17.86
C ILE A 46 -47.71 -42.21 -17.01
N LEU A 47 -46.51 -41.96 -17.50
CA LEU A 47 -45.25 -42.28 -16.81
C LEU A 47 -44.78 -41.17 -15.85
N GLY A 48 -45.54 -40.07 -15.72
CA GLY A 48 -45.18 -38.94 -14.85
C GLY A 48 -43.97 -38.13 -15.33
N GLY A 49 -43.60 -38.24 -16.59
CA GLY A 49 -42.44 -37.56 -17.19
C GLY A 49 -42.57 -36.04 -17.19
N PHE A 50 -43.77 -35.49 -17.41
CA PHE A 50 -44.03 -34.05 -17.29
C PHE A 50 -43.84 -33.54 -15.86
N ASP A 51 -44.30 -34.29 -14.86
CA ASP A 51 -44.10 -33.94 -13.44
C ASP A 51 -42.61 -33.99 -13.08
N ALA A 52 -41.89 -35.02 -13.53
CA ALA A 52 -40.44 -35.12 -13.34
C ALA A 52 -39.70 -33.91 -13.97
N HIS A 53 -40.05 -33.53 -15.20
CA HIS A 53 -39.48 -32.35 -15.87
C HIS A 53 -39.77 -31.07 -15.09
N LEU A 54 -41.01 -30.89 -14.64
CA LEU A 54 -41.42 -29.74 -13.85
C LEU A 54 -40.65 -29.65 -12.52
N GLN A 55 -40.40 -30.78 -11.85
CA GLN A 55 -39.61 -30.82 -10.62
C GLN A 55 -38.13 -30.49 -10.88
N THR A 56 -37.54 -31.02 -11.96
CA THR A 56 -36.18 -30.67 -12.37
C THR A 56 -36.07 -29.18 -12.70
N ALA A 57 -36.97 -28.64 -13.52
CA ALA A 57 -36.98 -27.22 -13.87
C ALA A 57 -37.17 -26.32 -12.64
N ARG A 58 -38.01 -26.72 -11.67
CA ARG A 58 -38.15 -26.01 -10.38
C ARG A 58 -36.84 -26.01 -9.60
N ALA A 59 -36.17 -27.16 -9.49
CA ALA A 59 -34.90 -27.28 -8.80
C ALA A 59 -33.80 -26.44 -9.47
N GLU A 60 -33.74 -26.41 -10.80
CA GLU A 60 -32.81 -25.56 -11.55
C GLU A 60 -33.08 -24.06 -11.32
N VAL A 61 -34.36 -23.65 -11.34
CA VAL A 61 -34.74 -22.26 -11.05
C VAL A 61 -34.36 -21.87 -9.61
N GLU A 62 -34.54 -22.75 -8.64
CA GLU A 62 -34.11 -22.50 -7.25
C GLU A 62 -32.59 -22.39 -7.15
N ALA A 63 -31.85 -23.28 -7.81
CA ALA A 63 -30.39 -23.23 -7.84
C ALA A 63 -29.86 -21.95 -8.48
N LEU A 64 -30.43 -21.54 -9.63
CA LEU A 64 -30.07 -20.29 -10.31
C LEU A 64 -30.40 -19.06 -9.46
N ARG A 65 -31.51 -19.07 -8.71
CA ARG A 65 -31.83 -17.99 -7.76
C ARG A 65 -30.80 -17.90 -6.63
N ALA A 66 -30.38 -19.04 -6.09
CA ALA A 66 -29.35 -19.08 -5.06
C ALA A 66 -28.00 -18.57 -5.59
N GLU A 67 -27.61 -18.98 -6.80
CA GLU A 67 -26.39 -18.49 -7.45
C GLU A 67 -26.46 -16.98 -7.73
N LEU A 68 -27.61 -16.47 -8.21
CA LEU A 68 -27.82 -15.05 -8.41
C LEU A 68 -27.69 -14.26 -7.09
N ALA A 69 -28.27 -14.75 -6.00
CA ALA A 69 -28.15 -14.10 -4.69
C ALA A 69 -26.69 -14.10 -4.19
N ALA A 70 -25.97 -15.21 -4.38
CA ALA A 70 -24.55 -15.33 -4.00
C ALA A 70 -23.66 -14.38 -4.82
N THR A 71 -23.88 -14.30 -6.14
CA THR A 71 -23.13 -13.40 -7.03
C THR A 71 -23.41 -11.94 -6.73
N GLN A 72 -24.66 -11.56 -6.45
CA GLN A 72 -25.01 -10.20 -6.01
C GLN A 72 -24.34 -9.83 -4.69
N THR A 73 -24.31 -10.75 -3.72
CA THR A 73 -23.62 -10.54 -2.44
C THR A 73 -22.12 -10.34 -2.66
N LYS A 74 -21.50 -11.15 -3.52
CA LYS A 74 -20.09 -11.02 -3.87
C LYS A 74 -19.80 -9.68 -4.56
N ALA A 75 -20.62 -9.28 -5.52
CA ALA A 75 -20.48 -8.00 -6.21
C ALA A 75 -20.55 -6.82 -5.23
N ALA A 76 -21.54 -6.81 -4.33
CA ALA A 76 -21.66 -5.79 -3.29
C ALA A 76 -20.44 -5.78 -2.33
N GLY A 77 -19.86 -6.95 -2.05
CA GLY A 77 -18.62 -7.06 -1.28
C GLY A 77 -17.43 -6.42 -2.00
N MET A 78 -17.26 -6.72 -3.29
CA MET A 78 -16.19 -6.17 -4.12
C MET A 78 -16.33 -4.65 -4.29
N ASP A 79 -17.55 -4.13 -4.44
CA ASP A 79 -17.79 -2.68 -4.54
C ASP A 79 -17.36 -1.95 -3.26
N ARG A 80 -17.65 -2.52 -2.09
CA ARG A 80 -17.20 -1.96 -0.80
C ARG A 80 -15.68 -1.98 -0.67
N GLU A 81 -15.05 -3.08 -1.06
CA GLU A 81 -13.59 -3.19 -1.05
C GLU A 81 -12.93 -2.18 -1.99
N ALA A 82 -13.49 -1.99 -3.19
CA ALA A 82 -13.02 -1.00 -4.14
C ALA A 82 -13.13 0.43 -3.59
N GLN A 83 -14.24 0.77 -2.92
CA GLN A 83 -14.41 2.07 -2.26
C GLN A 83 -13.39 2.29 -1.13
N LEU A 84 -13.14 1.27 -0.31
CA LEU A 84 -12.11 1.33 0.75
C LEU A 84 -10.71 1.52 0.17
N LEU A 85 -10.36 0.77 -0.88
CA LEU A 85 -9.07 0.90 -1.55
C LEU A 85 -8.88 2.29 -2.16
N ALA A 86 -9.92 2.85 -2.78
CA ALA A 86 -9.90 4.22 -3.31
C ALA A 86 -9.66 5.25 -2.19
N GLY A 87 -10.38 5.13 -1.07
CA GLY A 87 -10.18 5.99 0.10
C GLY A 87 -8.77 5.90 0.69
N ASN A 88 -8.23 4.68 0.81
CA ASN A 88 -6.87 4.43 1.29
C ASN A 88 -5.81 5.04 0.35
N ARG A 89 -5.98 4.89 -0.97
CA ARG A 89 -5.11 5.50 -1.98
C ARG A 89 -5.07 7.01 -1.82
N ASP A 90 -6.23 7.66 -1.69
CA ASP A 90 -6.33 9.11 -1.53
C ASP A 90 -5.66 9.59 -0.23
N ALA A 91 -5.86 8.86 0.87
CA ALA A 91 -5.22 9.14 2.13
C ALA A 91 -3.68 9.04 2.03
N LEU A 92 -3.17 7.99 1.38
CA LEU A 92 -1.74 7.79 1.17
C LEU A 92 -1.15 8.90 0.29
N GLN A 93 -1.86 9.33 -0.76
CA GLN A 93 -1.41 10.41 -1.63
C GLN A 93 -1.32 11.76 -0.91
N ARG A 94 -2.29 12.06 -0.03
CA ARG A 94 -2.22 13.23 0.84
C ARG A 94 -1.03 13.16 1.80
N LYS A 95 -0.78 12.00 2.39
CA LYS A 95 0.37 11.77 3.29
C LYS A 95 1.70 12.00 2.57
N MET A 96 1.90 11.40 1.40
CA MET A 96 3.12 11.60 0.60
C MET A 96 3.34 13.07 0.23
N THR A 97 2.26 13.78 -0.13
CA THR A 97 2.35 15.21 -0.45
C THR A 97 2.76 16.03 0.77
N SER A 98 2.27 15.67 1.96
CA SER A 98 2.68 16.33 3.22
C SER A 98 4.13 16.05 3.55
N GLU A 99 4.55 14.78 3.51
CA GLU A 99 5.93 14.37 3.79
C GLU A 99 6.92 15.04 2.83
N LYS A 100 6.57 15.20 1.56
CA LYS A 100 7.39 15.95 0.59
C LYS A 100 7.58 17.41 1.01
N ARG A 101 6.51 18.10 1.44
CA ARG A 101 6.62 19.49 1.93
C ARG A 101 7.47 19.59 3.20
N ASP A 102 7.35 18.63 4.10
CA ASP A 102 8.16 18.60 5.31
C ASP A 102 9.64 18.35 4.99
N LEU A 103 9.93 17.48 4.01
CA LEU A 103 11.28 17.29 3.50
C LEU A 103 11.86 18.58 2.90
N ASP A 104 11.10 19.27 2.05
CA ASP A 104 11.52 20.54 1.45
C ASP A 104 11.81 21.60 2.54
N ARG A 105 10.96 21.67 3.58
CA ARG A 105 11.18 22.56 4.73
C ARG A 105 12.45 22.20 5.50
N LEU A 106 12.70 20.91 5.74
CA LEU A 106 13.92 20.46 6.43
C LEU A 106 15.18 20.77 5.62
N GLN A 107 15.12 20.62 4.30
CA GLN A 107 16.23 20.98 3.40
C GLN A 107 16.53 22.49 3.47
N LEU A 108 15.49 23.34 3.45
CA LEU A 108 15.65 24.79 3.62
C LEU A 108 16.24 25.14 5.00
N LYS A 109 15.77 24.49 6.07
CA LYS A 109 16.33 24.68 7.41
C LYS A 109 17.80 24.30 7.46
N LEU A 110 18.18 23.16 6.88
CA LEU A 110 19.57 22.71 6.82
C LEU A 110 20.46 23.67 6.02
N ALA A 111 19.98 24.17 4.88
CA ALA A 111 20.69 25.18 4.11
C ALA A 111 20.88 26.48 4.92
N GLY A 112 19.86 26.93 5.63
CA GLY A 112 19.94 28.08 6.54
C GLY A 112 20.97 27.90 7.65
N MET A 113 20.97 26.73 8.31
CA MET A 113 21.95 26.41 9.36
C MET A 113 23.39 26.39 8.82
N ARG A 114 23.61 25.89 7.59
CA ARG A 114 24.93 25.95 6.95
C ARG A 114 25.41 27.38 6.75
N VAL A 115 24.54 28.26 6.23
CA VAL A 115 24.85 29.68 6.04
C VAL A 115 25.17 30.37 7.36
N GLU A 116 24.38 30.12 8.40
CA GLU A 116 24.64 30.68 9.74
C GLU A 116 25.95 30.15 10.35
N GLY A 117 26.24 28.85 10.16
CA GLY A 117 27.52 28.25 10.55
C GLY A 117 28.72 28.87 9.84
N ASP A 118 28.59 29.17 8.54
CA ASP A 118 29.64 29.85 7.78
C ASP A 118 29.85 31.29 8.24
N LYS A 119 28.77 32.03 8.52
CA LYS A 119 28.83 33.37 9.12
C LYS A 119 29.49 33.34 10.50
N ALA A 120 29.14 32.36 11.34
CA ALA A 120 29.73 32.21 12.66
C ALA A 120 31.24 31.94 12.57
N ARG A 121 31.67 31.06 11.65
CA ARG A 121 33.09 30.79 11.38
C ARG A 121 33.83 32.04 10.90
N ALA A 122 33.25 32.80 9.97
CA ALA A 122 33.84 34.06 9.50
C ALA A 122 33.99 35.11 10.63
N LYS A 123 32.96 35.26 11.47
CA LYS A 123 33.02 36.14 12.65
C LYS A 123 34.10 35.72 13.64
N LEU A 124 34.23 34.42 13.89
CA LEU A 124 35.24 33.88 14.81
C LEU A 124 36.66 34.14 14.28
N ALA A 125 36.90 33.94 12.98
CA ALA A 125 38.17 34.27 12.34
C ALA A 125 38.50 35.78 12.43
N ALA A 126 37.52 36.65 12.18
CA ALA A 126 37.71 38.10 12.29
C ALA A 126 38.02 38.54 13.73
N LEU A 127 37.34 37.97 14.73
CA LEU A 127 37.60 38.25 16.14
C LEU A 127 38.99 37.78 16.57
N GLN A 128 39.43 36.61 16.10
CA GLN A 128 40.78 36.10 16.37
C GLN A 128 41.86 37.02 15.81
N GLU A 129 41.67 37.56 14.60
CA GLU A 129 42.62 38.50 14.02
C GLU A 129 42.66 39.83 14.78
N GLN A 130 41.49 40.35 15.15
CA GLN A 130 41.40 41.56 15.98
C GLN A 130 42.07 41.38 17.36
N LEU A 131 41.94 40.18 17.95
CA LEU A 131 42.61 39.83 19.21
C LEU A 131 44.14 39.88 19.05
N LYS A 132 44.70 39.29 17.99
CA LYS A 132 46.15 39.32 17.71
C LYS A 132 46.67 40.74 17.51
N VAL A 133 45.91 41.59 16.82
CA VAL A 133 46.26 43.00 16.63
C VAL A 133 46.26 43.76 17.96
N ALA A 134 45.28 43.51 18.84
CA ALA A 134 45.25 44.10 20.17
C ALA A 134 46.42 43.63 21.04
N GLU A 135 46.73 42.33 21.03
CA GLU A 135 47.86 41.75 21.78
C GLU A 135 49.23 42.30 21.33
N THR A 136 49.41 42.45 20.01
CA THR A 136 50.64 43.07 19.45
C THR A 136 50.74 44.55 19.77
N LYS A 137 49.62 45.30 19.73
CA LYS A 137 49.60 46.71 20.14
C LYS A 137 49.99 46.87 21.61
N LEU A 138 49.42 46.05 22.50
CA LEU A 138 49.77 46.05 23.93
C LEU A 138 51.27 45.78 24.14
N SER A 139 51.81 44.77 23.46
CA SER A 139 53.23 44.39 23.52
C SER A 139 54.18 45.48 22.98
N GLY A 140 53.70 46.32 22.06
CA GLY A 140 54.44 47.49 21.55
C GLY A 140 54.35 48.71 22.47
N MET A 141 53.25 48.85 23.20
CA MET A 141 53.03 49.94 24.17
C MET A 141 53.92 49.78 25.41
N ASP A 142 54.25 48.56 25.82
CA ASP A 142 55.27 48.27 26.86
C ASP A 142 56.66 48.89 26.53
N LYS A 143 56.90 49.29 25.29
CA LYS A 143 58.16 49.91 24.82
C LYS A 143 58.07 51.42 24.61
N SER A 144 56.91 52.04 24.86
CA SER A 144 56.65 53.46 24.60
C SER A 144 56.02 54.14 25.84
N ASN A 145 56.20 55.45 26.02
CA ASN A 145 55.65 56.20 27.16
C ASN A 145 54.11 56.35 27.09
N VAL A 146 53.40 55.25 27.29
CA VAL A 146 51.94 55.13 27.18
C VAL A 146 51.30 55.21 28.56
N THR A 147 50.09 55.77 28.66
CA THR A 147 49.40 55.96 29.95
C THR A 147 48.70 54.68 30.43
N ALA A 148 48.60 54.51 31.75
CA ALA A 148 47.95 53.34 32.36
C ALA A 148 46.48 53.16 31.95
N GLU A 149 45.78 54.26 31.61
CA GLU A 149 44.39 54.24 31.15
C GLU A 149 44.24 53.60 29.76
N GLU A 150 45.19 53.80 28.86
CA GLU A 150 45.14 53.19 27.51
C GLU A 150 45.36 51.67 27.58
N ILE A 151 46.21 51.20 28.50
CA ILE A 151 46.45 49.76 28.73
C ILE A 151 45.20 49.10 29.31
N ALA A 152 44.59 49.69 30.34
CA ALA A 152 43.38 49.15 30.97
C ALA A 152 42.19 49.05 30.00
N ALA A 153 42.04 50.03 29.09
CA ALA A 153 41.00 50.00 28.07
C ALA A 153 41.20 48.85 27.06
N LEU A 154 42.44 48.55 26.68
CA LEU A 154 42.77 47.44 25.78
C LEU A 154 42.60 46.06 26.44
N GLU A 155 42.97 45.92 27.71
CA GLU A 155 42.76 44.68 28.47
C GLU A 155 41.26 44.34 28.59
N ALA A 156 40.42 45.36 28.81
CA ALA A 156 38.97 45.20 28.82
C ALA A 156 38.42 44.74 27.45
N ASP A 157 38.92 45.28 26.35
CA ASP A 157 38.52 44.88 24.99
C ASP A 157 38.95 43.42 24.68
N ILE A 158 40.15 43.02 25.09
CA ILE A 158 40.63 41.63 24.97
C ILE A 158 39.73 40.67 25.76
N ALA A 159 39.37 41.02 26.99
CA ALA A 159 38.49 40.21 27.83
C ALA A 159 37.10 40.04 27.18
N ALA A 160 36.51 41.13 26.70
CA ALA A 160 35.22 41.10 26.01
C ALA A 160 35.25 40.24 24.73
N ARG A 161 36.34 40.31 23.95
CA ARG A 161 36.53 39.49 22.73
C ARG A 161 36.74 38.02 23.04
N LYS A 162 37.50 37.68 24.09
CA LYS A 162 37.68 36.30 24.54
C LYS A 162 36.34 35.68 24.94
N GLU A 163 35.51 36.43 25.67
CA GLU A 163 34.17 35.97 26.04
C GLU A 163 33.27 35.77 24.81
N ALA A 164 33.32 36.69 23.83
CA ALA A 164 32.58 36.57 22.58
C ALA A 164 32.99 35.32 21.77
N VAL A 165 34.29 35.00 21.71
CA VAL A 165 34.80 33.79 21.07
C VAL A 165 34.27 32.54 21.78
N THR A 166 34.40 32.47 23.10
CA THR A 166 33.92 31.32 23.90
C THR A 166 32.43 31.07 23.74
N ARG A 167 31.62 32.13 23.65
CA ARG A 167 30.17 32.03 23.43
C ARG A 167 29.82 31.48 22.05
N LEU A 168 30.58 31.87 21.03
CA LEU A 168 30.41 31.39 19.66
C LEU A 168 30.86 29.93 19.49
N SER A 169 31.96 29.53 20.14
CA SER A 169 32.42 28.13 20.12
C SER A 169 31.57 27.20 20.99
N GLY A 170 30.98 27.70 22.09
CA GLY A 170 30.07 26.93 22.94
C GLY A 170 28.71 26.61 22.30
N ARG A 171 28.14 27.53 21.51
CA ARG A 171 26.87 27.27 20.76
C ARG A 171 26.99 26.17 19.71
N ALA A 172 28.18 25.96 19.13
CA ALA A 172 28.40 24.93 18.12
C ALA A 172 28.41 23.49 18.68
N LEU A 173 28.41 23.31 20.01
CA LEU A 173 28.41 22.00 20.69
C LEU A 173 27.03 21.61 21.24
N GLN A 174 26.03 22.48 21.18
CA GLN A 174 24.69 22.27 21.78
C GLN A 174 23.54 22.15 20.77
N GLU A 175 23.82 22.24 19.47
CA GLU A 175 22.88 21.92 18.37
C GLU A 175 23.31 20.65 17.64
#